data_AF-A0AAD5CD35-F1
#
_entry.id   AF-A0AAD5CD35-F1
#
_cell.length_a   1.000
_cell.length_b   1.000
_cell.length_c   1.000
_cell.angle_alpha   90.00
_cell.angle_beta   90.00
_cell.angle_gamma   90.00
#
_symmetry.space_group_name_H-M   'P 1'
#
loop_
_entity.id
_entity.type
_entity.pdbx_description
1 polymer ?
#
loop_
_entity_poly.entity_id
_entity_poly.type
_entity_poly.pdbx_seq_one_letter_code
_entity_poly.pdbx_strand_id
1 'polypeptide(L)'
;MMSETALRDLNLLPKSERTNETSSKDILAKPYVEPTDENVGGKQRKNVVSLTEPPVNGNEVGHSGAEAVVVEVEYIESDKLTDLEDVDESLKVLLDGLGSKDWVLLCDALNNVRRFSIYHKEALQDILDNVISLLVKALKNPRSAVCKTAIMTSADIFKAFGDSIIDSLDPLLVQLLLKSSQDKRFVCEAAEKALIDLTIWVSPVLLLPKLQPYLKNRNPRIRAKASMCVSRSVPRLGTEGIKGYGIDKLTQIASSQLSDQLPESREAARSLLLELQTAYGKSPVLAPEQDASSDQPLVCTWEQFCESNLPKLSAQAVLRVTSATREAPVSGL
;
A
#
# COMPACT_ATOMS: atom_id res chain seq x y z
N MET A 1 43.65 25.52 -8.51
CA MET A 1 44.78 24.92 -7.77
C MET A 1 44.26 24.44 -6.43
N MET A 2 44.44 23.13 -6.17
CA MET A 2 44.37 22.39 -4.90
C MET A 2 42.98 22.23 -4.24
N SER A 3 42.52 21.04 -3.82
CA SER A 3 43.04 19.67 -3.89
C SER A 3 41.89 18.69 -3.65
N GLU A 4 41.87 17.61 -4.42
CA GLU A 4 41.13 16.37 -4.16
C GLU A 4 41.77 15.54 -3.03
N THR A 5 41.05 14.48 -2.64
CA THR A 5 41.41 13.27 -1.87
C THR A 5 41.33 13.32 -0.34
N ALA A 6 40.38 12.55 0.23
CA ALA A 6 40.70 11.32 0.95
C ALA A 6 39.43 10.48 1.22
N LEU A 7 39.54 9.22 0.82
CA LEU A 7 38.62 8.10 1.01
C LEU A 7 38.84 7.43 2.39
N ARG A 8 37.82 6.65 2.80
CA ARG A 8 37.87 5.35 3.51
C ARG A 8 37.69 5.27 5.04
N ASP A 9 36.96 4.21 5.37
CA ASP A 9 36.98 3.36 6.57
C ASP A 9 36.21 3.76 7.83
N LEU A 10 34.99 3.23 7.97
CA LEU A 10 34.46 2.76 9.26
C LEU A 10 33.60 1.49 9.06
N ASN A 11 34.29 0.36 8.87
CA ASN A 11 33.80 -0.96 9.25
C ASN A 11 34.18 -1.21 10.72
N LEU A 12 33.22 -1.24 11.63
CA LEU A 12 33.38 -1.89 12.94
C LEU A 12 32.06 -2.55 13.37
N LEU A 13 31.96 -3.85 13.10
CA LEU A 13 31.08 -4.80 13.79
C LEU A 13 31.79 -5.33 15.04
N PRO A 14 31.07 -5.62 16.13
CA PRO A 14 31.46 -6.68 17.05
C PRO A 14 30.76 -7.99 16.67
N LYS A 15 31.56 -9.04 16.50
CA LYS A 15 31.13 -10.45 16.49
C LYS A 15 30.63 -10.81 17.89
N SER A 16 29.57 -11.63 17.96
CA SER A 16 29.29 -12.47 19.13
C SER A 16 29.03 -13.90 18.67
N GLU A 17 29.59 -14.82 19.43
CA GLU A 17 29.92 -16.19 19.08
C GLU A 17 28.73 -17.14 19.14
N ARG A 18 28.84 -18.23 18.38
CA ARG A 18 27.95 -19.38 18.38
C ARG A 18 28.17 -20.22 19.63
N THR A 19 27.09 -20.67 20.24
CA THR A 19 27.04 -21.95 20.97
C THR A 19 25.83 -22.74 20.49
N ASN A 20 26.11 -23.92 19.93
CA ASN A 20 25.14 -24.96 19.60
C ASN A 20 24.93 -25.81 20.85
N GLU A 21 23.70 -26.04 21.28
CA GLU A 21 23.33 -27.27 22.00
C GLU A 21 21.97 -27.79 21.49
N THR A 22 22.00 -29.06 21.11
CA THR A 22 20.90 -29.94 20.71
C THR A 22 20.07 -30.38 21.91
N SER A 23 18.74 -30.44 21.78
CA SER A 23 17.95 -31.55 22.37
C SER A 23 16.52 -31.59 21.82
N SER A 24 16.16 -32.77 21.32
CA SER A 24 14.85 -33.19 20.84
C SER A 24 13.78 -33.21 21.94
N LYS A 25 12.51 -33.00 21.54
CA LYS A 25 11.36 -33.81 22.00
C LYS A 25 10.12 -33.57 21.13
N ASP A 26 9.68 -34.66 20.50
CA ASP A 26 8.36 -34.88 19.90
C ASP A 26 7.22 -34.57 20.86
N ILE A 27 6.12 -33.98 20.36
CA ILE A 27 4.75 -34.40 20.70
C ILE A 27 3.85 -34.30 19.45
N LEU A 28 3.24 -35.43 19.11
CA LEU A 28 2.32 -35.69 18.00
C LEU A 28 0.85 -35.64 18.47
N ALA A 29 0.00 -35.00 17.65
CA ALA A 29 -1.46 -35.16 17.45
C ALA A 29 -2.43 -34.93 18.65
N LYS A 30 -3.59 -34.27 18.48
CA LYS A 30 -4.73 -34.66 17.62
C LYS A 30 -5.71 -33.48 17.34
N PRO A 31 -6.62 -33.62 16.35
CA PRO A 31 -7.45 -32.55 15.79
C PRO A 31 -8.76 -32.34 16.58
N TYR A 32 -9.30 -31.12 16.53
CA TYR A 32 -10.63 -30.81 17.06
C TYR A 32 -11.62 -30.49 15.92
N VAL A 33 -12.82 -31.01 16.10
CA VAL A 33 -13.92 -31.22 15.15
C VAL A 33 -14.86 -30.01 15.13
N GLU A 34 -15.38 -29.66 13.96
CA GLU A 34 -16.49 -28.70 13.77
C GLU A 34 -17.78 -29.16 14.46
N PRO A 35 -18.62 -28.22 14.91
CA PRO A 35 -20.06 -28.41 14.88
C PRO A 35 -20.70 -27.48 13.84
N THR A 36 -21.37 -28.11 12.88
CA THR A 36 -22.46 -27.55 12.08
C THR A 36 -23.63 -27.20 13.00
N ASP A 37 -24.19 -26.00 12.84
CA ASP A 37 -25.61 -25.76 13.08
C ASP A 37 -26.11 -24.64 12.16
N GLU A 38 -27.23 -24.91 11.51
CA GLU A 38 -27.92 -24.03 10.59
C GLU A 38 -28.66 -22.89 11.32
N ASN A 39 -28.83 -21.80 10.56
CA ASN A 39 -30.04 -20.98 10.43
C ASN A 39 -30.19 -19.62 11.16
N VAL A 40 -30.57 -18.65 10.31
CA VAL A 40 -31.33 -17.40 10.55
C VAL A 40 -30.57 -16.12 11.00
N GLY A 41 -30.66 -15.10 10.13
CA GLY A 41 -31.00 -13.74 10.56
C GLY A 41 -29.90 -12.69 10.40
N GLY A 42 -29.99 -11.89 9.32
CA GLY A 42 -29.12 -10.74 9.10
C GLY A 42 -29.17 -9.71 10.24
N LYS A 43 -28.00 -9.29 10.71
CA LYS A 43 -27.80 -8.06 11.49
C LYS A 43 -26.48 -7.42 11.09
N GLN A 44 -26.56 -6.21 10.55
CA GLN A 44 -25.42 -5.32 10.29
C GLN A 44 -24.57 -5.16 11.57
N ARG A 45 -23.29 -5.56 11.50
CA ARG A 45 -22.30 -5.30 12.54
C ARG A 45 -21.83 -3.84 12.44
N LYS A 46 -22.19 -3.02 13.41
CA LYS A 46 -21.45 -1.79 13.75
C LYS A 46 -20.11 -2.22 14.35
N ASN A 47 -19.00 -1.82 13.76
CA ASN A 47 -17.67 -2.10 14.28
C ASN A 47 -17.37 -1.17 15.47
N VAL A 48 -17.77 -1.58 16.67
CA VAL A 48 -17.34 -0.97 17.94
C VAL A 48 -16.17 -1.81 18.47
N VAL A 49 -15.02 -1.19 18.70
CA VAL A 49 -13.87 -1.82 19.35
C VAL A 49 -13.46 -0.94 20.51
N SER A 50 -13.70 -1.41 21.73
CA SER A 50 -13.18 -0.81 22.95
C SER A 50 -11.72 -1.29 23.14
N LEU A 51 -10.80 -0.36 23.41
CA LEU A 51 -9.39 -0.65 23.69
C LEU A 51 -9.03 -0.17 25.09
N THR A 52 -8.64 -1.10 25.96
CA THR A 52 -7.89 -0.82 27.18
C THR A 52 -6.41 -1.07 26.93
N GLU A 53 -5.56 -0.08 27.17
CA GLU A 53 -4.10 -0.23 27.17
C GLU A 53 -3.61 -0.63 28.58
N PRO A 54 -2.56 -1.46 28.72
CA PRO A 54 -2.02 -1.82 30.03
C PRO A 54 -1.15 -0.68 30.60
N PRO A 55 -1.15 -0.46 31.93
CA PRO A 55 -0.36 0.60 32.54
C PRO A 55 1.11 0.20 32.62
N VAL A 56 1.99 1.15 32.29
CA VAL A 56 3.42 1.07 32.60
C VAL A 56 3.57 1.38 34.09
N ASN A 57 4.08 0.41 34.86
CA ASN A 57 4.18 0.50 36.31
C ASN A 57 5.41 1.29 36.78
N GLY A 58 5.27 2.07 37.86
CA GLY A 58 6.39 2.47 38.72
C GLY A 58 6.44 3.91 39.28
N ASN A 59 5.42 4.35 40.04
CA ASN A 59 5.52 4.83 41.44
C ASN A 59 4.34 5.75 41.81
N GLU A 60 3.60 5.34 42.84
CA GLU A 60 2.48 6.06 43.46
C GLU A 60 2.96 7.21 44.35
N VAL A 61 2.26 8.34 44.35
CA VAL A 61 1.57 8.92 45.53
C VAL A 61 0.42 9.81 44.99
N GLY A 62 -0.77 9.64 45.55
CA GLY A 62 -2.05 9.96 44.92
C GLY A 62 -2.50 11.42 44.85
N HIS A 63 -3.53 11.64 44.03
CA HIS A 63 -4.61 12.57 44.28
C HIS A 63 -5.86 12.21 43.45
N SER A 64 -7.03 12.49 44.04
CA SER A 64 -8.42 12.36 43.61
C SER A 64 -8.71 11.84 42.20
N GLY A 65 -9.49 10.76 42.15
CA GLY A 65 -10.10 10.24 40.93
C GLY A 65 -10.99 11.28 40.25
N ALA A 66 -10.45 11.89 39.20
CA ALA A 66 -11.26 12.28 38.06
C ALA A 66 -11.49 10.99 37.25
N GLU A 67 -12.74 10.59 37.07
CA GLU A 67 -13.09 9.60 36.04
C GLU A 67 -12.49 10.10 34.73
N ALA A 68 -11.46 9.41 34.23
CA ALA A 68 -10.93 9.65 32.92
C ALA A 68 -12.04 9.29 31.94
N VAL A 69 -12.81 10.28 31.49
CA VAL A 69 -13.78 10.13 30.41
C VAL A 69 -13.00 9.60 29.22
N VAL A 70 -13.19 8.32 28.91
CA VAL A 70 -12.62 7.71 27.73
C VAL A 70 -13.37 8.30 26.54
N VAL A 71 -12.77 9.32 25.93
CA VAL A 71 -13.28 9.89 24.68
C VAL A 71 -13.07 8.84 23.59
N GLU A 72 -14.14 8.13 23.23
CA GLU A 72 -14.10 7.20 22.09
C GLU A 72 -14.25 7.97 20.78
N VAL A 73 -13.40 7.64 19.80
CA VAL A 73 -13.51 8.18 18.44
C VAL A 73 -14.40 7.26 17.62
N GLU A 74 -15.51 7.80 17.13
CA GLU A 74 -16.35 7.12 16.15
C GLU A 74 -15.72 7.23 14.75
N TYR A 75 -15.55 6.09 14.08
CA TYR A 75 -15.02 6.03 12.71
C TYR A 75 -16.15 5.92 11.71
N ILE A 76 -16.56 7.06 11.15
CA ILE A 76 -17.65 7.15 10.17
C ILE A 76 -17.08 6.90 8.76
N GLU A 77 -17.68 6.00 8.00
CA GLU A 77 -17.33 5.75 6.60
C GLU A 77 -17.67 6.95 5.72
N SER A 78 -16.91 7.16 4.63
CA SER A 78 -17.00 8.37 3.83
C SER A 78 -18.37 8.59 3.19
N ASP A 79 -19.08 7.52 2.84
CA ASP A 79 -20.45 7.54 2.30
C ASP A 79 -21.52 7.91 3.33
N LYS A 80 -21.16 7.88 4.63
CA LYS A 80 -22.04 8.21 5.76
C LYS A 80 -21.71 9.55 6.39
N LEU A 81 -20.67 10.25 5.92
CA LEU A 81 -20.40 11.60 6.35
C LEU A 81 -21.52 12.53 5.88
N THR A 82 -21.84 13.52 6.70
CA THR A 82 -22.73 14.61 6.34
C THR A 82 -21.92 15.85 6.01
N ASP A 83 -22.54 16.77 5.30
CA ASP A 83 -21.94 18.06 4.98
C ASP A 83 -21.66 18.91 6.25
N LEU A 84 -20.85 19.96 6.09
CA LEU A 84 -20.53 20.98 7.09
C LEU A 84 -21.71 21.94 7.26
N GLU A 85 -21.96 22.35 8.50
CA GLU A 85 -23.01 23.33 8.81
C GLU A 85 -22.61 24.75 8.38
N ASP A 86 -21.35 25.13 8.61
CA ASP A 86 -20.77 26.40 8.18
C ASP A 86 -19.41 26.15 7.52
N VAL A 87 -19.39 26.24 6.19
CA VAL A 87 -18.21 25.95 5.35
C VAL A 87 -17.11 26.99 5.59
N ASP A 88 -17.47 28.27 5.67
CA ASP A 88 -16.52 29.38 5.78
C ASP A 88 -15.83 29.39 7.14
N GLU A 89 -16.59 29.22 8.22
CA GLU A 89 -16.03 29.17 9.56
C GLU A 89 -15.18 27.91 9.75
N SER A 90 -15.66 26.77 9.26
CA SER A 90 -14.89 25.51 9.30
C SER A 90 -13.57 25.62 8.55
N LEU A 91 -13.53 26.36 7.43
CA LEU A 91 -12.33 26.55 6.63
C LEU A 91 -11.32 27.45 7.36
N LYS A 92 -11.77 28.54 7.98
CA LYS A 92 -10.89 29.47 8.73
C LYS A 92 -10.13 28.77 9.85
N VAL A 93 -10.79 27.89 10.59
CA VAL A 93 -10.19 27.19 11.74
C VAL A 93 -9.50 25.87 11.38
N LEU A 94 -9.60 25.43 10.12
CA LEU A 94 -9.17 24.09 9.69
C LEU A 94 -7.69 23.82 9.95
N LEU A 95 -6.82 24.73 9.52
CA LEU A 95 -5.36 24.56 9.64
C LEU A 95 -4.91 24.60 11.10
N ASP A 96 -5.54 25.43 11.93
CA ASP A 96 -5.25 25.48 13.37
C ASP A 96 -5.68 24.18 14.06
N GLY A 97 -6.86 23.66 13.72
CA GLY A 97 -7.33 22.36 14.20
C GLY A 97 -6.41 21.21 13.80
N LEU A 98 -5.96 21.18 12.54
CA LEU A 98 -4.97 20.20 12.06
C LEU A 98 -3.59 20.35 12.70
N GLY A 99 -3.25 21.55 13.18
CA GLY A 99 -2.03 21.85 13.93
C GLY A 99 -2.14 21.58 15.43
N SER A 100 -3.32 21.21 15.94
CA SER A 100 -3.59 21.09 17.36
C SER A 100 -2.80 19.98 18.03
N LYS A 101 -2.38 20.24 19.29
CA LYS A 101 -1.83 19.22 20.19
C LYS A 101 -2.91 18.39 20.87
N ASP A 102 -4.13 18.93 20.93
CA ASP A 102 -5.30 18.19 21.37
C ASP A 102 -5.69 17.20 20.27
N TRP A 103 -5.59 15.92 20.61
CA TRP A 103 -5.81 14.85 19.66
C TRP A 103 -7.28 14.70 19.28
N VAL A 104 -8.22 15.16 20.12
CA VAL A 104 -9.66 15.17 19.83
C VAL A 104 -9.95 16.23 18.77
N LEU A 105 -9.51 17.47 19.00
CA LEU A 105 -9.63 18.56 18.02
C LEU A 105 -8.94 18.23 16.70
N LEU A 106 -7.80 17.54 16.75
CA LEU A 106 -7.12 17.06 15.54
C LEU A 106 -7.98 16.02 14.79
N CYS A 107 -8.60 15.07 15.49
CA CYS A 107 -9.52 14.11 14.87
C CYS A 107 -10.72 14.80 14.23
N ASP A 108 -11.29 15.81 14.89
CA ASP A 108 -12.41 16.59 14.37
C ASP A 108 -12.01 17.38 13.13
N ALA A 109 -10.85 18.04 13.16
CA ALA A 109 -10.31 18.75 12.00
C ALA A 109 -10.03 17.81 10.81
N LEU A 110 -9.49 16.61 11.06
CA LEU A 110 -9.30 15.59 10.04
C LEU A 110 -10.65 15.14 9.44
N ASN A 111 -11.67 14.92 10.26
CA ASN A 111 -13.02 14.62 9.76
C ASN A 111 -13.61 15.79 8.96
N ASN A 112 -13.31 17.04 9.30
CA ASN A 112 -13.69 18.17 8.48
C ASN A 112 -12.95 18.17 7.13
N VAL A 113 -11.65 17.84 7.08
CA VAL A 113 -10.94 17.65 5.78
C VAL A 113 -11.64 16.59 4.92
N ARG A 114 -12.12 15.51 5.53
CA ARG A 114 -12.89 14.46 4.82
C ARG A 114 -14.19 15.03 4.25
N ARG A 115 -14.95 15.78 5.03
CA ARG A 115 -16.20 16.44 4.58
C ARG A 115 -15.92 17.45 3.46
N PHE A 116 -14.91 18.29 3.62
CA PHE A 116 -14.46 19.21 2.57
C PHE A 116 -14.09 18.45 1.29
N SER A 117 -13.32 17.36 1.38
CA SER A 117 -12.93 16.56 0.21
C SER A 117 -14.13 15.98 -0.55
N ILE A 118 -15.23 15.68 0.15
CA ILE A 118 -16.43 15.09 -0.44
C ILE A 118 -17.39 16.16 -1.01
N TYR A 119 -17.62 17.25 -0.26
CA TYR A 119 -18.69 18.20 -0.56
C TYR A 119 -18.19 19.55 -1.10
N HIS A 120 -16.97 19.96 -0.73
CA HIS A 120 -16.44 21.32 -0.95
C HIS A 120 -14.95 21.28 -1.31
N LYS A 121 -14.54 20.38 -2.22
CA LYS A 121 -13.11 20.13 -2.49
C LYS A 121 -12.39 21.37 -3.03
N GLU A 122 -13.12 22.26 -3.69
CA GLU A 122 -12.65 23.54 -4.23
C GLU A 122 -12.10 24.43 -3.11
N ALA A 123 -12.72 24.40 -1.92
CA ALA A 123 -12.28 25.18 -0.77
C ALA A 123 -10.89 24.76 -0.23
N LEU A 124 -10.46 23.53 -0.51
CA LEU A 124 -9.14 23.04 -0.09
C LEU A 124 -8.04 23.30 -1.12
N GLN A 125 -8.35 23.68 -2.37
CA GLN A 125 -7.37 23.73 -3.47
C GLN A 125 -6.17 24.63 -3.12
N ASP A 126 -6.43 25.85 -2.66
CA ASP A 126 -5.39 26.84 -2.35
C ASP A 126 -4.56 26.50 -1.10
N ILE A 127 -5.07 25.60 -0.25
CA ILE A 127 -4.43 25.20 1.01
C ILE A 127 -4.01 23.72 1.02
N LEU A 128 -4.13 23.01 -0.10
CA LEU A 128 -4.00 21.56 -0.17
C LEU A 128 -2.62 21.09 0.32
N ASP A 129 -1.55 21.77 -0.05
CA ASP A 129 -0.20 21.43 0.39
C ASP A 129 -0.02 21.57 1.91
N ASN A 130 -0.64 22.59 2.51
CA ASN A 130 -0.63 22.77 3.96
C ASN A 130 -1.42 21.66 4.66
N VAL A 131 -2.59 21.31 4.10
CA VAL A 131 -3.42 20.20 4.58
C VAL A 131 -2.65 18.88 4.51
N ILE A 132 -2.01 18.57 3.38
CA ILE A 132 -1.22 17.35 3.20
C ILE A 132 -0.03 17.32 4.17
N SER A 133 0.67 18.45 4.34
CA SER A 133 1.78 18.56 5.30
C SER A 133 1.34 18.25 6.73
N LEU A 134 0.21 18.79 7.19
CA LEU A 134 -0.34 18.52 8.51
C LEU A 134 -0.89 17.10 8.63
N LEU A 135 -1.51 16.57 7.56
CA LEU A 135 -1.98 15.19 7.50
C LEU A 135 -0.83 14.19 7.67
N VAL A 136 0.33 14.45 7.06
CA VAL A 136 1.54 13.63 7.24
C VAL A 136 2.01 13.64 8.69
N LYS A 137 1.89 14.77 9.40
CA LYS A 137 2.17 14.84 10.84
C LYS A 137 1.18 13.99 11.63
N ALA A 138 -0.11 14.04 11.29
CA ALA A 138 -1.15 13.23 11.93
C ALA A 138 -0.95 11.73 11.70
N LEU A 139 -0.52 11.30 10.51
CA LEU A 139 -0.17 9.89 10.23
C LEU A 139 0.97 9.38 11.11
N LYS A 140 1.89 10.25 11.54
CA LYS A 140 2.99 9.90 12.44
C LYS A 140 2.60 9.90 13.92
N ASN A 141 1.38 10.31 14.26
CA ASN A 141 0.92 10.38 15.65
C ASN A 141 0.91 8.99 16.30
N PRO A 142 1.38 8.84 17.55
CA PRO A 142 1.39 7.54 18.25
C PRO A 142 -0.01 7.03 18.61
N ARG A 143 -1.00 7.93 18.73
CA ARG A 143 -2.38 7.54 19.03
C ARG A 143 -3.00 6.89 17.80
N SER A 144 -3.45 5.65 17.94
CA SER A 144 -4.08 4.93 16.82
C SER A 144 -5.36 5.59 16.33
N ALA A 145 -6.06 6.34 17.18
CA ALA A 145 -7.25 7.07 16.78
C ALA A 145 -6.93 8.15 15.75
N VAL A 146 -6.00 9.06 16.08
CA VAL A 146 -5.49 10.08 15.15
C VAL A 146 -4.93 9.43 13.88
N CYS A 147 -4.10 8.39 14.04
CA CYS A 147 -3.48 7.71 12.90
C CYS A 147 -4.53 7.10 11.96
N LYS A 148 -5.57 6.45 12.48
CA LYS A 148 -6.62 5.86 11.64
C LYS A 148 -7.48 6.94 10.98
N THR A 149 -7.87 8.00 11.70
CA THR A 149 -8.62 9.12 11.11
C THR A 149 -7.82 9.79 10.00
N ALA A 150 -6.50 9.97 10.18
CA ALA A 150 -5.61 10.48 9.15
C ALA A 150 -5.50 9.56 7.92
N ILE A 151 -5.46 8.23 8.13
CA ILE A 151 -5.48 7.27 7.01
C ILE A 151 -6.80 7.38 6.23
N MET A 152 -7.94 7.45 6.90
CA MET A 152 -9.24 7.63 6.26
C MET A 152 -9.32 8.96 5.51
N THR A 153 -8.72 10.02 6.08
CA THR A 153 -8.57 11.33 5.43
C THR A 153 -7.73 11.25 4.17
N SER A 154 -6.65 10.46 4.18
CA SER A 154 -5.81 10.25 2.99
C SER A 154 -6.61 9.63 1.85
N ALA A 155 -7.45 8.63 2.14
CA ALA A 155 -8.30 7.98 1.13
C ALA A 155 -9.30 8.96 0.49
N ASP A 156 -9.93 9.83 1.30
CA ASP A 156 -10.87 10.84 0.78
C ASP A 156 -10.15 11.92 -0.05
N ILE A 157 -8.93 12.31 0.33
CA ILE A 157 -8.09 13.21 -0.48
C ILE A 157 -7.73 12.56 -1.83
N PHE A 158 -7.34 11.27 -1.84
CA PHE A 158 -7.02 10.59 -3.09
C PHE A 158 -8.21 10.60 -4.04
N LYS A 159 -9.41 10.31 -3.53
CA LYS A 159 -10.64 10.34 -4.30
C LYS A 159 -11.00 11.74 -4.82
N ALA A 160 -10.78 12.77 -4.01
CA ALA A 160 -11.17 14.14 -4.35
C ALA A 160 -10.22 14.80 -5.36
N PHE A 161 -8.92 14.57 -5.22
CA PHE A 161 -7.88 15.33 -5.95
C PHE A 161 -7.13 14.51 -7.01
N GLY A 162 -7.14 13.17 -6.92
CA GLY A 162 -6.52 12.28 -7.92
C GLY A 162 -5.08 12.67 -8.23
N ASP A 163 -4.77 12.90 -9.51
CA ASP A 163 -3.43 13.24 -9.98
C ASP A 163 -2.88 14.56 -9.42
N SER A 164 -3.74 15.46 -8.95
CA SER A 164 -3.32 16.78 -8.43
C SER A 164 -2.45 16.68 -7.18
N ILE A 165 -2.44 15.53 -6.49
CA ILE A 165 -1.62 15.31 -5.29
C ILE A 165 -0.24 14.73 -5.60
N ILE A 166 0.13 14.51 -6.86
CA ILE A 166 1.32 13.72 -7.21
C ILE A 166 2.62 14.34 -6.69
N ASP A 167 2.71 15.67 -6.65
CA ASP A 167 3.90 16.40 -6.23
C ASP A 167 4.12 16.33 -4.71
N SER A 168 3.04 16.17 -3.95
CA SER A 168 3.03 16.06 -2.50
C SER A 168 2.74 14.64 -1.98
N LEU A 169 2.62 13.65 -2.88
CA LEU A 169 2.27 12.26 -2.55
C LEU A 169 3.37 11.53 -1.75
N ASP A 170 4.65 11.81 -2.01
CA ASP A 170 5.75 10.99 -1.50
C ASP A 170 5.73 10.80 0.03
N PRO A 171 5.58 11.86 0.85
CA PRO A 171 5.48 11.71 2.31
C PRO A 171 4.26 10.90 2.76
N LEU A 172 3.11 11.03 2.08
CA LEU A 172 1.90 10.26 2.37
C LEU A 172 2.13 8.78 2.05
N LEU A 173 2.67 8.48 0.87
CA LEU A 173 2.94 7.13 0.41
C LEU A 173 3.89 6.39 1.36
N VAL A 174 4.98 7.04 1.81
CA VAL A 174 5.89 6.48 2.82
C VAL A 174 5.10 6.07 4.08
N GLN A 175 4.28 6.98 4.60
CA GLN A 175 3.54 6.71 5.83
C GLN A 175 2.50 5.59 5.65
N LEU A 176 1.75 5.58 4.56
CA LEU A 176 0.75 4.53 4.30
C LEU A 176 1.40 3.15 4.12
N LEU A 177 2.54 3.06 3.44
CA LEU A 177 3.31 1.81 3.32
C LEU A 177 3.84 1.32 4.68
N LEU A 178 4.31 2.23 5.54
CA LEU A 178 4.73 1.89 6.89
C LEU A 178 3.54 1.41 7.74
N LYS A 179 2.40 2.12 7.70
CA LYS A 179 1.22 1.79 8.50
C LYS A 179 0.53 0.51 8.05
N SER A 180 0.58 0.16 6.76
CA SER A 180 0.09 -1.11 6.22
C SER A 180 1.07 -2.27 6.44
N SER A 181 2.26 -2.01 6.98
CA SER A 181 3.30 -3.03 7.25
C SER A 181 3.46 -3.37 8.74
N GLN A 182 2.63 -2.81 9.62
CA GLN A 182 2.70 -3.02 11.08
C GLN A 182 1.78 -4.15 11.55
N ASP A 183 1.94 -4.58 12.81
CA ASP A 183 1.16 -5.69 13.39
C ASP A 183 -0.20 -5.25 13.99
N LYS A 184 -0.42 -3.94 14.21
CA LYS A 184 -1.70 -3.43 14.71
C LYS A 184 -2.78 -3.49 13.63
N ARG A 185 -3.48 -4.63 13.56
CA ARG A 185 -4.49 -5.00 12.56
C ARG A 185 -5.43 -3.86 12.17
N PHE A 186 -6.03 -3.21 13.16
CA PHE A 186 -6.99 -2.12 12.93
C PHE A 186 -6.46 -0.93 12.12
N VAL A 187 -5.20 -0.56 12.33
CA VAL A 187 -4.55 0.54 11.59
C VAL A 187 -4.00 0.02 10.27
N CYS A 188 -3.48 -1.21 10.26
CA CYS A 188 -2.95 -1.88 9.08
C CYS A 188 -4.01 -2.06 7.98
N GLU A 189 -5.19 -2.57 8.33
CA GLU A 189 -6.31 -2.77 7.41
C GLU A 189 -6.82 -1.44 6.83
N ALA A 190 -6.90 -0.38 7.66
CA ALA A 190 -7.26 0.94 7.19
C ALA A 190 -6.23 1.50 6.19
N ALA A 191 -4.93 1.32 6.47
CA ALA A 191 -3.86 1.79 5.60
C ALA A 191 -3.83 1.03 4.27
N GLU A 192 -4.10 -0.27 4.30
CA GLU A 192 -4.22 -1.08 3.08
C GLU A 192 -5.41 -0.63 2.22
N LYS A 193 -6.56 -0.34 2.83
CA LYS A 193 -7.70 0.24 2.10
C LYS A 193 -7.33 1.58 1.44
N ALA A 194 -6.66 2.47 2.16
CA ALA A 194 -6.21 3.75 1.60
C ALA A 194 -5.19 3.57 0.45
N LEU A 195 -4.31 2.57 0.51
CA LEU A 195 -3.42 2.23 -0.61
C LEU A 195 -4.19 1.69 -1.82
N ILE A 196 -5.27 0.93 -1.60
CA ILE A 196 -6.16 0.50 -2.69
C ILE A 196 -6.83 1.72 -3.32
N ASP A 197 -7.38 2.62 -2.52
CA ASP A 197 -7.99 3.86 -3.02
C ASP A 197 -6.99 4.72 -3.81
N LEU A 198 -5.73 4.81 -3.35
CA LEU A 198 -4.65 5.46 -4.11
C LEU A 198 -4.49 4.85 -5.51
N THR A 199 -4.49 3.51 -5.61
CA THR A 199 -4.38 2.81 -6.90
C THR A 199 -5.64 2.90 -7.76
N ILE A 200 -6.76 3.39 -7.25
CA ILE A 200 -8.00 3.63 -8.00
C ILE A 200 -8.05 5.06 -8.51
N TRP A 201 -7.67 6.04 -7.69
CA TRP A 201 -7.90 7.46 -7.98
C TRP A 201 -6.71 8.20 -8.58
N VAL A 202 -5.49 7.71 -8.40
CA VAL A 202 -4.29 8.27 -9.06
C VAL A 202 -3.99 7.47 -10.31
N SER A 203 -3.65 8.17 -11.39
CA SER A 203 -3.29 7.60 -12.68
C SER A 203 -2.06 6.70 -12.56
N PRO A 204 -2.10 5.47 -13.09
CA PRO A 204 -0.97 4.55 -12.98
C PRO A 204 0.34 5.09 -13.56
N VAL A 205 0.27 5.88 -14.63
CA VAL A 205 1.45 6.51 -15.28
C VAL A 205 2.24 7.37 -14.29
N LEU A 206 1.54 8.08 -13.40
CA LEU A 206 2.15 8.93 -12.38
C LEU A 206 2.51 8.15 -11.11
N LEU A 207 1.68 7.18 -10.72
CA LEU A 207 1.86 6.42 -9.47
C LEU A 207 3.00 5.40 -9.55
N LEU A 208 3.19 4.72 -10.68
CA LEU A 208 4.18 3.66 -10.83
C LEU A 208 5.64 4.13 -10.56
N PRO A 209 6.10 5.28 -11.08
CA PRO A 209 7.41 5.83 -10.74
C PRO A 209 7.58 6.10 -9.23
N LYS A 210 6.52 6.56 -8.55
CA LYS A 210 6.52 6.82 -7.10
C LYS A 210 6.63 5.52 -6.29
N LEU A 211 6.07 4.41 -6.79
CA LEU A 211 6.13 3.10 -6.12
C LEU A 211 7.47 2.38 -6.31
N GLN A 212 8.19 2.66 -7.39
CA GLN A 212 9.39 1.92 -7.79
C GLN A 212 10.50 1.83 -6.71
N PRO A 213 10.82 2.89 -5.94
CA PRO A 213 11.82 2.81 -4.87
C PRO A 213 11.48 1.79 -3.78
N TYR A 214 10.18 1.54 -3.53
CA TYR A 214 9.72 0.68 -2.45
C TYR A 214 9.78 -0.81 -2.78
N LEU A 215 9.84 -1.18 -4.07
CA LEU A 215 10.03 -2.57 -4.52
C LEU A 215 11.40 -3.15 -4.16
N LYS A 216 12.35 -2.30 -3.77
CA LYS A 216 13.70 -2.68 -3.31
C LYS A 216 13.94 -2.29 -1.85
N ASN A 217 12.89 -1.98 -1.09
CA ASN A 217 13.01 -1.58 0.30
C ASN A 217 13.62 -2.71 1.15
N ARG A 218 14.41 -2.38 2.17
CA ARG A 218 14.98 -3.40 3.08
C ARG A 218 13.89 -4.17 3.83
N ASN A 219 12.79 -3.51 4.18
CA ASN A 219 11.68 -4.15 4.87
C ASN A 219 10.82 -4.98 3.88
N PRO A 220 10.74 -6.31 4.04
CA PRO A 220 9.98 -7.17 3.15
C PRO A 220 8.48 -6.84 3.12
N ARG A 221 7.89 -6.39 4.23
CA ARG A 221 6.46 -6.02 4.30
C ARG A 221 6.16 -4.80 3.42
N ILE A 222 7.06 -3.82 3.41
CA ILE A 222 6.92 -2.64 2.52
C ILE A 222 7.05 -3.07 1.06
N ARG A 223 8.00 -3.95 0.73
CA ARG A 223 8.14 -4.48 -0.65
C ARG A 223 6.86 -5.17 -1.11
N ALA A 224 6.27 -6.00 -0.26
CA ALA A 224 5.00 -6.66 -0.56
C ALA A 224 3.87 -5.67 -0.82
N LYS A 225 3.67 -4.66 0.05
CA LYS A 225 2.62 -3.65 -0.15
C LYS A 225 2.84 -2.81 -1.41
N ALA A 226 4.09 -2.46 -1.74
CA ALA A 226 4.42 -1.79 -2.99
C ALA A 226 4.15 -2.68 -4.22
N SER A 227 4.54 -3.95 -4.17
CA SER A 227 4.28 -4.94 -5.24
C SER A 227 2.78 -5.09 -5.52
N MET A 228 1.96 -5.16 -4.46
CA MET A 228 0.50 -5.18 -4.60
C MET A 228 -0.05 -3.91 -5.26
N CYS A 229 0.48 -2.73 -4.91
CA CYS A 229 0.05 -1.47 -5.54
C CYS A 229 0.39 -1.43 -7.04
N VAL A 230 1.59 -1.88 -7.41
CA VAL A 230 2.01 -1.98 -8.82
C VAL A 230 1.10 -2.95 -9.57
N SER A 231 0.89 -4.15 -9.03
CA SER A 231 0.04 -5.19 -9.63
C SER A 231 -1.39 -4.71 -9.88
N ARG A 232 -1.97 -3.91 -8.97
CA ARG A 232 -3.30 -3.29 -9.13
C ARG A 232 -3.32 -2.12 -10.13
N SER A 233 -2.22 -1.39 -10.25
CA SER A 233 -2.17 -0.18 -11.08
C SER A 233 -1.96 -0.51 -12.56
N VAL A 234 -1.18 -1.55 -12.89
CA VAL A 234 -0.81 -1.87 -14.27
C VAL A 234 -2.01 -2.21 -15.18
N PRO A 235 -3.01 -3.02 -14.78
CA PRO A 235 -4.17 -3.29 -15.62
C PRO A 235 -4.91 -2.01 -16.06
N ARG A 236 -4.89 -0.96 -15.22
CA ARG A 236 -5.54 0.33 -15.50
C ARG A 236 -4.81 1.17 -16.54
N LEU A 237 -3.57 0.84 -16.92
CA LEU A 237 -2.87 1.49 -18.03
C LEU A 237 -3.50 1.16 -19.39
N GLY A 238 -4.16 0.00 -19.51
CA GLY A 238 -4.54 -0.57 -20.80
C GLY A 238 -3.32 -0.88 -21.68
N THR A 239 -3.57 -1.41 -22.88
CA THR A 239 -2.51 -1.84 -23.80
C THR A 239 -1.56 -0.71 -24.21
N GLU A 240 -2.10 0.45 -24.56
CA GLU A 240 -1.28 1.62 -24.97
C GLU A 240 -0.45 2.18 -23.81
N GLY A 241 -1.02 2.23 -22.60
CA GLY A 241 -0.27 2.68 -21.43
C GLY A 241 0.82 1.67 -21.02
N ILE A 242 0.57 0.37 -21.17
CA ILE A 242 1.58 -0.68 -20.98
C ILE A 242 2.72 -0.53 -21.99
N LYS A 243 2.41 -0.27 -23.27
CA LYS A 243 3.42 0.04 -24.30
C LYS A 243 4.23 1.27 -23.91
N GLY A 244 3.54 2.37 -23.58
CA GLY A 244 4.16 3.65 -23.26
C GLY A 244 5.05 3.60 -22.02
N TYR A 245 4.66 2.84 -21.00
CA TYR A 245 5.49 2.63 -19.80
C TYR A 245 6.69 1.72 -20.10
N GLY A 246 6.48 0.70 -20.93
CA GLY A 246 7.44 -0.33 -21.30
C GLY A 246 7.08 -1.68 -20.67
N ILE A 247 6.58 -2.60 -21.49
CA ILE A 247 6.22 -3.95 -21.06
C ILE A 247 7.45 -4.73 -20.55
N ASP A 248 8.63 -4.48 -21.12
CA ASP A 248 9.92 -5.00 -20.67
C ASP A 248 10.22 -4.59 -19.23
N LYS A 249 10.04 -3.29 -18.89
CA LYS A 249 10.26 -2.78 -17.54
C LYS A 249 9.28 -3.36 -16.54
N LEU A 250 7.99 -3.46 -16.90
CA LEU A 250 6.96 -4.06 -16.05
C LEU A 250 7.25 -5.54 -15.80
N THR A 251 7.70 -6.26 -16.82
CA THR A 251 8.08 -7.67 -16.72
C THR A 251 9.32 -7.83 -15.84
N GLN A 252 10.32 -6.96 -15.99
CA GLN A 252 11.50 -6.94 -15.12
C GLN A 252 11.13 -6.68 -13.65
N ILE A 253 10.26 -5.69 -13.40
CA ILE A 253 9.73 -5.39 -12.08
C ILE A 253 9.08 -6.64 -11.48
N ALA A 254 8.12 -7.24 -12.18
CA ALA A 254 7.41 -8.41 -11.69
C ALA A 254 8.35 -9.60 -11.45
N SER A 255 9.26 -9.88 -12.39
CA SER A 255 10.24 -10.97 -12.26
C SER A 255 11.12 -10.82 -11.03
N SER A 256 11.51 -9.59 -10.66
CA SER A 256 12.35 -9.33 -9.48
C SER A 256 11.63 -9.64 -8.16
N GLN A 257 10.28 -9.58 -8.16
CA GLN A 257 9.46 -9.82 -6.98
C GLN A 257 9.07 -11.30 -6.81
N LEU A 258 9.22 -12.14 -7.85
CA LEU A 258 8.93 -13.58 -7.76
C LEU A 258 9.76 -14.34 -6.71
N SER A 259 10.96 -13.84 -6.41
CA SER A 259 11.85 -14.40 -5.39
C SER A 259 11.78 -13.65 -4.06
N ASP A 260 10.80 -12.77 -3.86
CA ASP A 260 10.66 -12.05 -2.60
C ASP A 260 10.38 -13.00 -1.43
N GLN A 261 10.74 -12.59 -0.21
CA GLN A 261 10.55 -13.36 1.02
C GLN A 261 9.07 -13.53 1.38
N LEU A 262 8.23 -12.53 1.11
CA LEU A 262 6.81 -12.57 1.47
C LEU A 262 5.93 -13.14 0.35
N PRO A 263 5.00 -14.06 0.68
CA PRO A 263 4.09 -14.64 -0.30
C PRO A 263 3.22 -13.59 -0.98
N GLU A 264 2.83 -12.53 -0.28
CA GLU A 264 2.00 -11.45 -0.83
C GLU A 264 2.71 -10.72 -1.99
N SER A 265 4.02 -10.51 -1.89
CA SER A 265 4.81 -9.91 -2.98
C SER A 265 4.92 -10.85 -4.18
N ARG A 266 5.18 -12.14 -3.92
CA ARG A 266 5.29 -13.16 -4.95
C ARG A 266 3.97 -13.36 -5.70
N GLU A 267 2.85 -13.34 -4.99
CA GLU A 267 1.52 -13.50 -5.59
C GLU A 267 1.16 -12.28 -6.45
N ALA A 268 1.37 -11.07 -5.94
CA ALA A 268 1.18 -9.84 -6.72
C ALA A 268 2.02 -9.84 -8.01
N ALA A 269 3.25 -10.35 -7.94
CA ALA A 269 4.13 -10.51 -9.10
C ALA A 269 3.60 -11.54 -10.11
N ARG A 270 3.07 -12.67 -9.64
CA ARG A 270 2.43 -13.68 -10.51
C ARG A 270 1.22 -13.12 -11.22
N SER A 271 0.31 -12.46 -10.50
CA SER A 271 -0.86 -11.82 -11.11
C SER A 271 -0.46 -10.80 -12.16
N LEU A 272 0.56 -9.98 -11.88
CA LEU A 272 1.07 -9.00 -12.84
C LEU A 272 1.65 -9.67 -14.10
N LEU A 273 2.44 -10.73 -13.97
CA LEU A 273 3.00 -11.43 -15.14
C LEU A 273 1.92 -12.06 -16.02
N LEU A 274 0.87 -12.62 -15.42
CA LEU A 274 -0.27 -13.18 -16.16
C LEU A 274 -1.03 -12.09 -16.92
N GLU A 275 -1.20 -10.90 -16.32
CA GLU A 275 -1.80 -9.76 -16.99
C GLU A 275 -0.93 -9.29 -18.18
N LEU A 276 0.38 -9.14 -17.97
CA LEU A 276 1.31 -8.71 -19.02
C LEU A 276 1.36 -9.69 -20.18
N GLN A 277 1.40 -11.00 -19.90
CA GLN A 277 1.33 -12.04 -20.93
C GLN A 277 0.02 -11.95 -21.72
N THR A 278 -1.11 -11.77 -21.01
CA THR A 278 -2.43 -11.64 -21.63
C THR A 278 -2.50 -10.40 -22.53
N ALA A 279 -1.99 -9.27 -22.06
CA ALA A 279 -1.91 -8.04 -22.84
C ALA A 279 -1.02 -8.21 -24.08
N TYR A 280 0.16 -8.83 -23.92
CA TYR A 280 1.10 -9.11 -25.00
C TYR A 280 0.48 -10.00 -26.09
N GLY A 281 -0.22 -11.07 -25.71
CA GLY A 281 -0.86 -11.97 -26.67
C GLY A 281 -2.04 -11.36 -27.43
N LYS A 282 -2.72 -10.38 -26.82
CA LYS A 282 -3.88 -9.71 -27.43
C LYS A 282 -3.51 -8.57 -28.39
N SER A 283 -2.31 -8.00 -28.27
CA SER A 283 -1.94 -6.80 -29.01
C SER A 283 -0.61 -6.94 -29.75
N PRO A 284 -0.64 -6.92 -31.10
CA PRO A 284 0.58 -6.85 -31.92
C PRO A 284 1.43 -5.60 -31.63
N VAL A 285 0.83 -4.55 -31.07
CA VAL A 285 1.46 -3.26 -30.77
C VAL A 285 2.50 -3.36 -29.65
N LEU A 286 2.39 -4.38 -28.78
CA LEU A 286 3.33 -4.65 -27.69
C LEU A 286 4.53 -5.52 -28.11
N ALA A 287 4.47 -6.13 -29.30
CA ALA A 287 5.61 -6.85 -29.86
C ALA A 287 6.68 -5.85 -30.36
N PRO A 288 7.96 -6.23 -30.41
CA PRO A 288 9.03 -5.38 -30.92
C PRO A 288 8.73 -4.89 -32.36
N GLU A 289 8.96 -3.60 -32.63
CA GLU A 289 8.82 -3.05 -33.98
C GLU A 289 9.87 -3.69 -34.91
N GLN A 290 9.42 -4.15 -36.08
CA GLN A 290 10.27 -4.83 -37.07
C GLN A 290 10.98 -3.81 -37.97
N ASP A 291 12.26 -4.05 -38.27
CA ASP A 291 12.93 -3.39 -39.38
C ASP A 291 12.22 -3.75 -40.69
N ALA A 292 11.84 -2.72 -41.46
CA ALA A 292 11.03 -2.82 -42.68
C ALA A 292 11.72 -3.53 -43.88
N SER A 293 12.76 -4.33 -43.64
CA SER A 293 13.58 -4.97 -44.67
C SER A 293 13.51 -6.51 -44.69
N SER A 294 12.59 -7.14 -43.95
CA SER A 294 12.45 -8.61 -43.93
C SER A 294 10.99 -9.03 -44.12
N ASP A 295 10.71 -9.75 -45.21
CA ASP A 295 9.37 -10.17 -45.70
C ASP A 295 8.67 -11.27 -44.85
N GLN A 296 8.93 -11.37 -43.55
CA GLN A 296 8.20 -12.27 -42.65
C GLN A 296 7.86 -11.59 -41.33
N PRO A 297 6.56 -11.54 -40.93
CA PRO A 297 6.19 -11.08 -39.61
C PRO A 297 6.59 -12.14 -38.58
N LEU A 298 7.82 -12.03 -38.05
CA LEU A 298 8.22 -12.77 -36.87
C LEU A 298 7.48 -12.15 -35.68
N VAL A 299 6.31 -12.71 -35.37
CA VAL A 299 5.62 -12.44 -34.10
C VAL A 299 6.50 -13.03 -33.00
N CYS A 300 7.28 -12.17 -32.33
CA CYS A 300 8.09 -12.57 -31.18
C CYS A 300 7.16 -13.21 -30.14
N THR A 301 7.35 -14.50 -29.84
CA THR A 301 6.51 -15.17 -28.84
C THR A 301 6.78 -14.58 -27.45
N TRP A 302 5.84 -14.77 -26.51
CA TRP A 302 6.08 -14.36 -25.11
C TRP A 302 7.37 -14.98 -24.53
N GLU A 303 7.70 -16.19 -24.97
CA GLU A 303 8.92 -16.90 -24.56
C GLU A 303 10.17 -16.19 -25.08
N GLN A 304 10.23 -15.90 -26.38
CA GLN A 304 11.33 -15.16 -26.99
C GLN A 304 11.47 -13.74 -26.40
N PHE A 305 10.34 -13.10 -26.09
CA PHE A 305 10.31 -11.80 -25.42
C PHE A 305 10.94 -11.88 -24.02
N CYS A 306 10.54 -12.87 -23.21
CA CYS A 306 11.11 -13.06 -21.88
C CYS A 306 12.60 -13.40 -21.92
N GLU A 307 13.04 -14.26 -22.83
CA GLU A 307 14.45 -14.64 -22.98
C GLU A 307 15.34 -13.48 -23.46
N SER A 308 14.80 -12.55 -24.25
CA SER A 308 15.53 -11.37 -24.73
C SER A 308 15.59 -10.23 -23.71
N ASN A 309 14.60 -10.10 -22.82
CA ASN A 309 14.48 -8.95 -21.90
C ASN A 309 14.83 -9.26 -20.44
N LEU A 310 15.07 -10.53 -20.09
CA LEU A 310 15.37 -10.97 -18.72
C LEU A 310 16.63 -11.84 -18.65
N PRO A 311 17.34 -11.85 -17.50
CA PRO A 311 18.35 -12.87 -17.23
C PRO A 311 17.75 -14.28 -17.31
N LYS A 312 18.55 -15.26 -17.78
CA LYS A 312 18.11 -16.65 -18.03
C LYS A 312 17.28 -17.27 -16.89
N LEU A 313 17.72 -17.11 -15.64
CA LEU A 313 17.01 -17.66 -14.48
C LEU A 313 15.66 -16.96 -14.22
N SER A 314 15.61 -15.63 -14.40
CA SER A 314 14.39 -14.84 -14.28
C SER A 314 13.41 -15.18 -15.39
N ALA A 315 13.87 -15.32 -16.63
CA ALA A 315 13.06 -15.76 -17.77
C ALA A 315 12.43 -17.14 -17.48
N GLN A 316 13.21 -18.11 -17.03
CA GLN A 316 12.68 -19.44 -16.66
C GLN A 316 11.67 -19.40 -15.50
N ALA A 317 11.83 -18.50 -14.54
CA ALA A 317 10.89 -18.33 -13.44
C ALA A 317 9.57 -17.72 -13.93
N VAL A 318 9.65 -16.68 -14.77
CA VAL A 318 8.48 -16.06 -15.42
C VAL A 318 7.74 -17.08 -16.26
N LEU A 319 8.45 -17.81 -17.12
CA LEU A 319 7.86 -18.82 -18.01
C LEU A 319 7.10 -19.90 -17.25
N ARG A 320 7.66 -20.41 -16.14
CA ARG A 320 6.96 -21.37 -15.28
C ARG A 320 5.64 -20.84 -14.71
N VAL A 321 5.59 -19.55 -14.36
CA VAL A 321 4.35 -18.92 -13.88
C VAL A 321 3.34 -18.77 -15.00
N THR A 322 3.80 -18.33 -16.18
CA THR A 322 2.94 -17.99 -17.32
C THR A 322 2.56 -19.20 -18.20
N SER A 323 3.21 -20.36 -18.02
CA SER A 323 2.88 -21.61 -18.72
C SER A 323 1.81 -22.42 -17.97
N ALA A 324 1.76 -22.32 -16.65
CA ALA A 324 0.83 -23.08 -15.80
C ALA A 324 -0.65 -22.77 -16.11
N THR A 325 -0.96 -21.60 -16.68
CA THR A 325 -2.31 -21.20 -17.11
C THR A 325 -2.75 -21.80 -18.45
N ARG A 326 -1.85 -22.39 -19.25
CA ARG A 326 -2.21 -23.13 -20.48
C ARG A 326 -2.77 -24.54 -20.18
N GLU A 327 -2.59 -25.06 -18.97
CA GLU A 327 -2.94 -26.43 -18.58
C GLU A 327 -4.24 -26.54 -17.76
N ALA A 328 -5.13 -25.54 -17.75
CA ALA A 328 -6.48 -25.73 -17.23
C ALA A 328 -7.32 -26.47 -18.29
N PRO A 329 -7.69 -27.75 -18.10
CA PRO A 329 -8.43 -28.50 -19.11
C PRO A 329 -9.86 -27.99 -19.16
N VAL A 330 -10.34 -27.75 -20.37
CA VAL A 330 -11.76 -27.86 -20.69
C VAL A 330 -12.20 -29.26 -20.27
N SER A 331 -12.90 -29.36 -19.15
CA SER A 331 -13.58 -30.57 -18.71
C SER A 331 -14.96 -30.18 -18.23
N GLY A 332 -15.96 -30.57 -19.02
CA GLY A 332 -17.36 -30.33 -18.74
C GLY A 332 -18.17 -30.24 -20.03
N LEU A 333 -18.19 -31.34 -20.79
CA LEU A 333 -19.30 -31.68 -21.68
C LEU A 333 -20.55 -32.00 -20.85
#